data_AF-A0A7R7ANN1-F1
#
_entry.id   AF-A0A7R7ANN1-F1
#
_cell.length_a   1.000
_cell.length_b   1.000
_cell.length_c   1.000
_cell.angle_alpha   90.00
_cell.angle_beta   90.00
_cell.angle_gamma   90.00
#
_symmetry.space_group_name_H-M   'P 1'
#
loop_
_entity.id
_entity.type
_entity.pdbx_description
1 polymer ?
#
loop_
_entity_poly.entity_id
_entity_poly.type
_entity_poly.pdbx_seq_one_letter_code
_entity_poly.pdbx_strand_id
1 'polypeptide(L)'
;MAKFIFDIWEFIATTHGGLLQIKYPAIHDACCVAAMIDGSVFTTEKADIRVELAGRWTKGMTVCNFEKMGGMHHFGGTASEQTDFRHSVAMRLDHAKFCDLIVDALERLVRQKS
;
A
#
# COMPACT_ATOMS: atom_id res chain seq x y z
N MET A 1 4.27 22.21 -13.02
CA MET A 1 4.48 21.00 -12.19
C MET A 1 3.18 20.23 -11.99
N ALA A 2 2.09 20.84 -11.51
CA ALA A 2 0.80 20.17 -11.37
C ALA A 2 0.31 19.50 -12.68
N LYS A 3 0.44 20.19 -13.82
CA LYS A 3 0.10 19.62 -15.14
C LYS A 3 0.82 18.30 -15.45
N PHE A 4 2.11 18.19 -15.14
CA PHE A 4 2.87 16.96 -15.37
C PHE A 4 2.32 15.77 -14.57
N ILE A 5 1.87 16.00 -13.33
CA ILE A 5 1.31 14.94 -12.49
C ILE A 5 -0.07 14.52 -12.98
N PHE A 6 -0.90 15.49 -13.38
CA PHE A 6 -2.19 15.19 -14.01
C PHE A 6 -2.01 14.39 -15.31
N ASP A 7 -1.04 14.78 -16.15
CA ASP A 7 -0.75 14.07 -17.40
C ASP A 7 -0.30 12.61 -17.12
N ILE A 8 0.47 12.35 -16.04
CA ILE A 8 0.80 10.99 -15.58
C ILE A 8 -0.44 10.23 -15.10
N TRP A 9 -1.27 10.85 -14.25
CA TRP A 9 -2.45 10.17 -13.71
C TRP A 9 -3.49 9.86 -14.78
N GLU A 10 -3.63 10.72 -15.78
CA GLU A 10 -4.46 10.47 -16.96
C GLU A 10 -3.93 9.25 -17.73
N PHE A 11 -2.62 9.18 -17.98
CA PHE A 11 -2.01 8.01 -18.60
C PHE A 11 -2.24 6.73 -17.79
N ILE A 12 -2.03 6.77 -16.47
CA ILE A 12 -2.27 5.62 -15.58
C ILE A 12 -3.74 5.19 -15.63
N ALA A 13 -4.68 6.12 -15.66
CA ALA A 13 -6.11 5.82 -15.76
C ALA A 13 -6.45 5.05 -17.03
N THR A 14 -5.82 5.36 -18.17
CA THR A 14 -6.02 4.59 -19.42
C THR A 14 -5.56 3.14 -19.30
N THR A 15 -4.49 2.89 -18.55
CA THR A 15 -3.96 1.54 -18.31
C THR A 15 -4.85 0.74 -17.34
N HIS A 16 -5.39 1.41 -16.31
CA HIS A 16 -6.25 0.78 -15.31
C HIS A 16 -7.66 0.50 -15.82
N GLY A 17 -8.21 1.37 -16.68
CA GLY A 17 -9.55 1.23 -17.24
C GLY A 17 -9.76 -0.02 -18.11
N GLY A 18 -8.68 -0.65 -18.59
CA GLY A 18 -8.73 -1.91 -19.33
C GLY A 18 -8.39 -3.18 -18.52
N LEU A 19 -7.68 -3.05 -17.39
CA LEU A 19 -7.09 -4.20 -16.69
C LEU A 19 -7.67 -4.45 -15.29
N LEU A 20 -8.07 -3.40 -14.55
CA LEU A 20 -8.34 -3.50 -13.12
C LEU A 20 -9.79 -3.20 -12.73
N GLN A 21 -10.66 -2.83 -13.67
CA GLN A 21 -12.09 -2.52 -13.44
C GLN A 21 -12.35 -1.55 -12.27
N ILE A 22 -11.42 -0.64 -11.98
CA ILE A 22 -11.56 0.40 -10.94
C ILE A 22 -11.96 1.74 -11.55
N LYS A 23 -12.76 2.53 -10.80
CA LYS A 23 -13.30 3.82 -11.27
C LYS A 23 -12.25 4.92 -11.41
N TYR A 24 -11.20 4.87 -10.59
CA TYR A 24 -10.12 5.86 -10.54
C TYR A 24 -8.77 5.14 -10.44
N PRO A 25 -7.68 5.71 -10.98
CA PRO A 25 -6.36 5.08 -10.95
C PRO A 25 -5.88 4.91 -9.50
N ALA A 26 -5.23 3.77 -9.22
CA ALA A 26 -4.57 3.54 -7.94
C ALA A 26 -3.16 4.14 -7.97
N ILE A 27 -2.77 4.79 -6.88
CA ILE A 27 -1.42 5.30 -6.67
C ILE A 27 -0.75 4.45 -5.58
N HIS A 28 0.29 3.71 -5.95
CA HIS A 28 0.93 2.76 -5.05
C HIS A 28 2.14 3.37 -4.32
N ASP A 29 3.19 3.75 -5.04
CA ASP A 29 4.50 4.05 -4.45
C ASP A 29 4.48 5.26 -3.50
N ALA A 30 3.66 6.26 -3.81
CA ALA A 30 3.51 7.44 -2.95
C ALA A 30 2.96 7.10 -1.55
N CYS A 31 2.25 5.97 -1.40
CA CYS A 31 1.78 5.48 -0.10
C CYS A 31 2.93 5.19 0.85
N CYS A 32 4.05 4.65 0.35
CA CYS A 32 5.23 4.37 1.17
C CYS A 32 5.82 5.66 1.74
N VAL A 33 5.99 6.68 0.89
CA VAL A 33 6.50 7.98 1.31
C VAL A 33 5.56 8.66 2.30
N ALA A 34 4.24 8.60 2.05
CA ALA A 34 3.25 9.15 2.98
C ALA A 34 3.32 8.48 4.35
N ALA A 35 3.44 7.15 4.41
CA ALA A 35 3.58 6.42 5.68
C ALA A 35 4.87 6.77 6.43
N MET A 36 5.95 7.10 5.71
CA MET A 36 7.21 7.56 6.31
C MET A 36 7.14 9.00 6.84
N ILE A 37 6.32 9.86 6.23
CA ILE A 37 6.08 11.24 6.68
C ILE A 37 5.14 11.24 7.89
N ASP A 38 4.02 10.53 7.81
CA ASP A 38 3.02 10.41 8.86
C ASP A 38 2.45 8.98 8.86
N GLY A 39 2.87 8.17 9.84
CA GLY A 39 2.39 6.81 10.00
C GLY A 39 0.89 6.69 10.28
N SER A 40 0.23 7.77 10.74
CA SER A 40 -1.21 7.81 11.01
C SER A 40 -2.07 7.87 9.74
N VAL A 41 -1.44 8.05 8.57
CA VAL A 41 -2.11 7.94 7.26
C VAL A 41 -2.63 6.53 7.01
N PHE A 42 -2.06 5.51 7.66
CA PHE A 42 -2.51 4.14 7.58
C PHE A 42 -2.89 3.57 8.94
N THR A 43 -3.97 2.79 9.00
CA THR A 43 -4.10 1.78 10.07
C THR A 43 -3.27 0.56 9.67
N THR A 44 -2.57 -0.04 10.63
CA THR A 44 -1.74 -1.22 10.36
C THR A 44 -2.01 -2.33 11.36
N GLU A 45 -1.78 -3.56 10.92
CA GLU A 45 -1.92 -4.76 11.75
C GLU A 45 -0.62 -5.58 11.73
N LYS A 46 -0.25 -6.14 12.89
CA LYS A 46 0.96 -6.95 13.01
C LYS A 46 0.79 -8.32 12.37
N ALA A 47 1.81 -8.76 11.63
CA ALA A 47 1.82 -10.07 10.98
C ALA A 47 3.24 -10.64 10.87
N ASP A 48 3.35 -11.96 10.93
CA ASP A 48 4.49 -12.69 10.36
C ASP A 48 4.27 -12.76 8.85
N ILE A 49 5.23 -12.23 8.09
CA ILE A 49 5.15 -12.10 6.64
C ILE A 49 6.26 -12.94 6.01
N ARG A 50 5.88 -13.83 5.11
CA ARG A 50 6.80 -14.66 4.32
C ARG A 50 6.45 -14.57 2.84
N VAL A 51 7.36 -15.02 2.00
CA VAL A 51 7.13 -15.16 0.56
C VAL A 51 7.07 -16.65 0.22
N GLU A 52 5.99 -17.08 -0.43
CA GLU A 52 5.84 -18.46 -0.91
C GLU A 52 6.71 -18.69 -2.17
N LEU A 53 7.57 -19.70 -2.15
CA LEU A 53 8.57 -19.94 -3.20
C LEU A 53 8.36 -21.25 -3.98
N ALA A 54 7.57 -22.19 -3.46
CA ALA A 54 7.45 -23.57 -3.95
C ALA A 54 6.03 -23.95 -4.41
N GLY A 55 4.98 -23.33 -3.84
CA GLY A 55 3.59 -23.66 -4.13
C GLY A 55 3.23 -23.55 -5.61
N ARG A 56 2.61 -24.59 -6.18
CA ARG A 56 2.21 -24.63 -7.61
C ARG A 56 1.33 -23.45 -8.03
N TRP A 57 0.45 -23.00 -7.14
CA TRP A 57 -0.57 -21.98 -7.43
C TRP A 57 -0.33 -20.62 -6.77
N THR A 58 0.58 -20.55 -5.80
CA THR A 58 0.75 -19.38 -4.92
C THR A 58 2.19 -18.88 -4.85
N LYS A 59 3.10 -19.39 -5.68
CA LYS A 59 4.48 -18.89 -5.77
C LYS A 59 4.49 -17.38 -6.04
N GLY A 60 5.24 -16.63 -5.23
CA GLY A 60 5.31 -15.17 -5.27
C GLY A 60 4.31 -14.46 -4.35
N MET A 61 3.39 -15.20 -3.72
CA MET A 61 2.45 -14.62 -2.75
C MET A 61 3.19 -14.16 -1.48
N THR A 62 2.84 -12.97 -1.00
CA THR A 62 3.13 -12.53 0.37
C THR A 62 2.14 -13.21 1.32
N VAL A 63 2.62 -14.21 2.06
CA VAL A 63 1.81 -14.95 3.03
C VAL A 63 1.87 -14.23 4.37
N CYS A 64 0.76 -13.63 4.77
CA CYS A 64 0.64 -12.88 6.02
C CYS A 64 -0.16 -13.70 7.04
N ASN A 65 0.48 -14.06 8.16
CA ASN A 65 -0.22 -14.60 9.33
C ASN A 65 -0.36 -13.48 10.38
N PHE A 66 -1.58 -13.01 10.59
CA PHE A 66 -1.82 -11.83 11.43
C PHE A 66 -1.83 -12.21 12.91
N GLU A 67 -1.27 -11.37 13.78
CA GLU A 67 -1.12 -11.65 15.22
C GLU A 67 -2.49 -11.77 15.92
N LYS A 68 -3.42 -10.86 15.60
CA LYS A 68 -4.67 -10.65 16.37
C LYS A 68 -5.95 -10.62 15.53
N MET A 69 -5.84 -10.74 14.20
CA MET A 69 -7.02 -10.64 13.32
C MET A 69 -7.72 -12.00 13.19
N GLY A 70 -8.87 -12.14 13.84
CA GLY A 70 -9.72 -13.35 13.73
C GLY A 70 -10.08 -13.66 12.27
N GLY A 71 -9.92 -14.92 11.86
CA GLY A 71 -10.11 -15.35 10.46
C GLY A 71 -8.90 -15.12 9.55
N MET A 72 -7.89 -14.36 9.99
CA MET A 72 -6.60 -14.21 9.30
C MET A 72 -5.40 -14.58 10.19
N HIS A 73 -5.67 -15.06 11.42
CA HIS A 73 -4.71 -15.70 12.30
C HIS A 73 -4.84 -17.22 12.14
N HIS A 74 -3.79 -17.85 11.63
CA HIS A 74 -3.74 -19.27 11.33
C HIS A 74 -2.76 -19.98 12.27
N PHE A 75 -3.15 -21.15 12.77
CA PHE A 75 -2.40 -21.92 13.77
C PHE A 75 -2.12 -23.37 13.34
N GLY A 76 -2.60 -23.79 12.17
CA GLY A 76 -2.42 -25.14 11.63
C GLY A 76 -1.32 -25.24 10.58
N GLY A 77 -0.73 -26.43 10.44
CA GLY A 77 0.30 -26.70 9.41
C GLY A 77 1.53 -25.79 9.56
N THR A 78 2.05 -25.32 8.43
CA THR A 78 3.22 -24.43 8.39
C THR A 78 2.98 -23.06 9.04
N ALA A 79 1.73 -22.65 9.27
CA ALA A 79 1.44 -21.41 10.00
C ALA A 79 1.88 -21.45 11.47
N SER A 80 2.04 -22.65 12.06
CA SER A 80 2.59 -22.80 13.41
C SER A 80 4.04 -22.32 13.54
N GLU A 81 4.78 -22.25 12.43
CA GLU A 81 6.13 -21.69 12.38
C GLU A 81 6.12 -20.15 12.29
N GLN A 82 4.98 -19.55 11.90
CA GLN A 82 4.81 -18.12 11.68
C GLN A 82 4.53 -17.39 13.00
N THR A 83 5.59 -17.16 13.76
CA THR A 83 5.55 -16.60 15.12
C THR A 83 6.24 -15.24 15.24
N ASP A 84 6.81 -14.73 14.15
CA ASP A 84 7.58 -13.49 14.16
C ASP A 84 6.78 -12.29 13.65
N PHE A 85 6.01 -11.71 14.56
CA PHE A 85 5.09 -10.60 14.29
C PHE A 85 5.78 -9.21 14.24
N ARG A 86 7.04 -9.14 13.81
CA ARG A 86 7.78 -7.87 13.75
C ARG A 86 7.26 -6.89 12.70
N HIS A 87 6.68 -7.40 11.61
CA HIS A 87 6.21 -6.59 10.48
C HIS A 87 4.79 -6.07 10.69
N SER A 88 4.45 -4.99 9.99
CA SER A 88 3.11 -4.39 9.98
C SER A 88 2.58 -4.35 8.54
N VAL A 89 1.32 -4.72 8.33
CA VAL A 89 0.62 -4.65 7.04
C VAL A 89 -0.34 -3.46 7.07
N ALA A 90 -0.33 -2.63 6.03
CA ALA A 90 -1.28 -1.53 5.88
C ALA A 90 -2.69 -2.06 5.56
N MET A 91 -3.69 -1.62 6.32
CA MET A 91 -5.06 -2.14 6.24
C MET A 91 -6.07 -1.13 5.71
N ARG A 92 -5.95 0.13 6.13
CA ARG A 92 -6.81 1.23 5.67
C ARG A 92 -5.97 2.47 5.45
N LEU A 93 -6.36 3.24 4.43
CA LEU A 93 -5.80 4.54 4.10
C LEU A 93 -6.74 5.65 4.60
N ASP A 94 -6.20 6.63 5.33
CA ASP A 94 -6.84 7.93 5.49
C ASP A 94 -6.62 8.73 4.20
N HIS A 95 -7.61 8.62 3.30
CA HIS A 95 -7.54 9.22 1.97
C HIS A 95 -7.41 10.75 2.03
N ALA A 96 -8.04 11.41 3.00
CA ALA A 96 -8.00 12.87 3.10
C ALA A 96 -6.59 13.33 3.46
N LYS A 97 -6.00 12.77 4.53
CA LYS A 97 -4.61 13.08 4.91
C LYS A 97 -3.62 12.79 3.79
N PHE A 98 -3.81 11.66 3.09
CA PHE A 98 -2.96 11.32 1.96
C PHE A 98 -3.02 12.36 0.84
N CYS A 99 -4.22 12.81 0.47
CA CYS A 99 -4.38 13.87 -0.52
C CYS A 99 -3.76 15.20 -0.06
N ASP A 100 -3.92 15.56 1.22
CA ASP A 100 -3.35 16.78 1.78
C ASP A 100 -1.82 16.77 1.72
N LEU A 101 -1.19 15.62 2.01
CA LEU A 101 0.27 15.46 1.87
C LEU A 101 0.75 15.63 0.42
N ILE A 102 -0.01 15.11 -0.54
CA ILE A 102 0.31 15.29 -1.96
C ILE A 102 0.20 16.77 -2.34
N VAL A 103 -0.88 17.45 -1.96
CA VAL A 103 -1.08 18.87 -2.27
C VAL A 103 0.00 19.75 -1.63
N ASP A 104 0.28 19.58 -0.33
CA ASP A 104 1.33 20.34 0.37
C ASP A 104 2.70 20.17 -0.29
N ALA A 105 3.06 18.94 -0.67
CA ALA A 105 4.31 18.67 -1.38
C ALA A 105 4.39 19.43 -2.72
N LEU A 106 3.29 19.50 -3.47
CA LEU A 106 3.24 20.22 -4.75
C LEU A 106 3.32 21.73 -4.58
N GLU A 107 2.63 22.29 -3.60
CA GLU A 107 2.68 23.72 -3.32
C GLU A 107 4.11 24.15 -2.97
N ARG A 108 4.81 23.36 -2.14
CA ARG A 108 6.22 23.63 -1.78
C ARG A 108 7.14 23.58 -2.99
N LEU A 109 7.01 22.55 -3.83
CA LEU A 109 7.83 22.41 -5.04
C LEU A 109 7.58 23.53 -6.05
N VAL A 110 6.35 24.03 -6.14
CA VAL A 110 6.02 25.18 -7.00
C VAL A 110 6.66 26.45 -6.46
N ARG A 111 6.56 26.72 -5.14
CA ARG A 111 7.16 27.90 -4.51
C ARG A 111 8.68 27.95 -4.63
N GLN A 112 9.36 26.81 -4.55
CA GLN A 112 10.82 26.73 -4.69
C GLN A 112 11.35 26.98 -6.11
N LYS A 113 10.48 26.90 -7.13
CA LYS A 113 10.84 27.15 -8.53
C LYS A 113 10.51 28.57 -9.00
N SER A 114 9.88 29.39 -8.16
CA SER A 114 9.62 30.81 -8.39
C SER A 114 10.70 31.67 -7.74
#